data_AF-A0AAU8FNP2-F1
#
_entry.id   AF-A0AAU8FNP2-F1
#
_cell.length_a   1.000
_cell.length_b   1.000
_cell.length_c   1.000
_cell.angle_alpha   90.00
_cell.angle_beta   90.00
_cell.angle_gamma   90.00
#
_symmetry.space_group_name_H-M   'P 1'
#
loop_
_entity.id
_entity.type
_entity.pdbx_description
1 polymer ?
#
loop_
_entity_poly.entity_id
_entity_poly.type
_entity_poly.pdbx_seq_one_letter_code
_entity_poly.pdbx_strand_id
1 'polypeptide(L)'
;MESATQKQAVITLNGESFKHYLIERYGNAVENSNWQRFKNASQELISAETWIQLYNRAKEDLAQKGGSLIGYELVDNILLSHDGIGSHWPMNWMWVIRFGHD
;
A
#
# COMPACT_ATOMS: atom_id res chain seq x y z
N MET A 1 22.95 -7.18 29.19
CA MET A 1 21.61 -6.79 28.73
C MET A 1 21.61 -6.96 27.22
N GLU A 2 21.08 -8.07 26.72
CA GLU A 2 20.86 -8.24 25.29
C GLU A 2 19.79 -7.23 24.87
N SER A 3 20.17 -6.27 24.03
CA SER A 3 19.21 -5.43 23.33
C SER A 3 18.39 -6.35 22.45
N ALA A 4 17.18 -6.70 22.89
CA ALA A 4 16.22 -7.38 22.03
C ALA A 4 16.01 -6.47 20.82
N THR A 5 16.60 -6.84 19.68
CA THR A 5 16.37 -6.15 18.41
C THR A 5 14.87 -6.19 18.19
N GLN A 6 14.21 -5.07 18.44
CA GLN A 6 12.77 -4.96 18.34
C GLN A 6 12.44 -5.31 16.89
N LYS A 7 11.86 -6.49 16.63
CA LYS A 7 11.67 -6.98 15.27
C LYS A 7 10.79 -5.99 14.52
N GLN A 8 11.29 -5.48 13.40
CA GLN A 8 10.54 -4.59 12.53
C GLN A 8 9.23 -5.28 12.10
N ALA A 9 8.09 -4.60 12.28
CA ALA A 9 6.81 -5.15 11.85
C ALA A 9 6.74 -5.16 10.32
N VAL A 10 6.46 -6.33 9.75
CA VAL A 10 6.32 -6.52 8.31
C VAL A 10 4.99 -7.20 8.03
N ILE A 11 4.23 -6.67 7.07
CA ILE A 11 3.02 -7.31 6.55
C ILE A 11 3.13 -7.53 5.05
N THR A 12 2.50 -8.60 4.59
CA THR A 12 2.45 -8.97 3.17
C THR A 12 1.00 -9.14 2.76
N LEU A 13 0.60 -8.50 1.67
CA LEU A 13 -0.78 -8.46 1.20
C LEU A 13 -0.82 -8.77 -0.30
N ASN A 14 -1.84 -9.52 -0.74
CA ASN A 14 -2.16 -9.61 -2.17
C ASN A 14 -2.82 -8.30 -2.65
N GLY A 15 -3.05 -8.18 -3.97
CA GLY A 15 -3.62 -6.96 -4.57
C GLY A 15 -4.95 -6.52 -3.94
N GLU A 16 -5.88 -7.45 -3.67
CA GLU A 16 -7.19 -7.14 -3.08
C GLU A 16 -7.07 -6.69 -1.61
N SER A 17 -6.30 -7.44 -0.81
CA SER A 17 -6.08 -7.12 0.61
C SER A 17 -5.34 -5.80 0.77
N PHE A 18 -4.45 -5.47 -0.17
CA PHE A 18 -3.78 -4.18 -0.20
C PHE A 18 -4.73 -3.01 -0.52
N LYS A 19 -5.64 -3.18 -1.47
CA LYS A 19 -6.71 -2.21 -1.74
C LYS A 19 -7.57 -1.96 -0.51
N HIS A 20 -7.97 -3.01 0.20
CA HIS A 20 -8.68 -2.89 1.48
C HIS A 20 -7.88 -2.10 2.52
N TYR A 21 -6.59 -2.42 2.69
CA TYR A 21 -5.70 -1.69 3.59
C TYR A 21 -5.64 -0.19 3.26
N LEU A 22 -5.52 0.17 1.98
CA LEU A 22 -5.47 1.56 1.54
C LEU A 22 -6.76 2.31 1.88
N ILE A 23 -7.93 1.71 1.65
CA ILE A 23 -9.22 2.32 2.01
C ILE A 23 -9.31 2.51 3.52
N GLU A 24 -9.05 1.47 4.31
CA GLU A 24 -9.24 1.55 5.76
C GLU A 24 -8.32 2.58 6.42
N ARG A 25 -7.07 2.66 5.95
CA ARG A 25 -6.08 3.54 6.57
C ARG A 25 -6.09 4.96 6.03
N TYR A 26 -6.39 5.15 4.75
CA TYR A 26 -6.24 6.45 4.08
C TYR A 26 -7.52 6.98 3.43
N GLY A 27 -8.60 6.18 3.35
CA GLY A 27 -9.87 6.59 2.74
C GLY A 27 -10.60 7.73 3.45
N ASN A 28 -10.27 8.01 4.72
CA ASN A 28 -10.83 9.13 5.48
C ASN A 28 -9.90 10.36 5.56
N ALA A 29 -8.64 10.23 5.16
CA ALA A 29 -7.59 11.22 5.43
C ALA A 29 -7.46 12.31 4.36
N VAL A 30 -8.29 12.27 3.32
CA VAL A 30 -8.26 13.25 2.24
C VAL A 30 -9.46 14.18 2.42
N GLU A 31 -9.20 15.49 2.55
CA GLU A 31 -10.20 16.57 2.68
C GLU A 31 -11.22 16.65 1.52
N ASN A 32 -11.13 15.74 0.54
CA ASN A 32 -12.13 15.58 -0.50
C ASN A 32 -13.28 14.70 0.03
N SER A 33 -14.47 15.29 0.19
CA SER A 33 -15.71 14.61 0.60
C SER A 33 -16.09 13.40 -0.27
N ASN A 34 -15.47 13.24 -1.43
CA ASN A 34 -15.65 12.09 -2.31
C ASN A 34 -15.07 10.78 -1.75
N TRP A 35 -14.08 10.81 -0.86
CA TRP A 35 -13.40 9.58 -0.41
C TRP A 35 -14.17 8.77 0.64
N GLN A 36 -14.97 9.44 1.48
CA GLN A 36 -15.88 8.76 2.40
C GLN A 36 -16.91 7.88 1.67
N ARG A 37 -17.24 8.20 0.41
CA ARG A 37 -18.11 7.37 -0.42
C ARG A 37 -17.44 6.04 -0.79
N PHE A 38 -16.12 5.99 -0.90
CA PHE A 38 -15.38 4.79 -1.30
C PHE A 38 -15.28 3.73 -0.19
N LYS A 39 -15.37 4.13 1.08
CA LYS A 39 -15.45 3.17 2.20
C LYS A 39 -16.68 2.26 2.09
N ASN A 40 -17.75 2.78 1.47
CA ASN A 40 -19.02 2.07 1.27
C ASN A 40 -19.26 1.68 -0.20
N ALA A 41 -18.37 2.04 -1.13
CA ALA A 41 -18.52 1.71 -2.55
C ALA A 41 -17.84 0.38 -2.87
N SER A 42 -18.36 -0.32 -3.89
CA SER A 42 -17.63 -1.44 -4.48
C SER A 42 -16.26 -0.97 -4.99
N GLN A 43 -15.19 -1.71 -4.68
CA GLN A 43 -13.83 -1.40 -5.13
C GLN A 43 -13.71 -1.29 -6.66
N GLU A 44 -14.61 -1.94 -7.39
CA GLU A 44 -14.69 -1.91 -8.85
C GLU A 44 -15.10 -0.53 -9.40
N LEU A 45 -15.73 0.30 -8.58
CA LEU A 45 -16.15 1.67 -8.96
C LEU A 45 -15.04 2.71 -8.72
N ILE A 46 -13.94 2.30 -8.07
CA ILE A 46 -12.81 3.16 -7.76
C ILE A 46 -11.87 3.20 -8.95
N SER A 47 -11.62 4.40 -9.49
CA SER A 47 -10.75 4.55 -10.66
C SER A 47 -9.30 4.17 -10.35
N ALA A 48 -8.56 3.73 -11.37
CA ALA A 48 -7.14 3.40 -11.21
C ALA A 48 -6.30 4.58 -10.68
N GLU A 49 -6.62 5.81 -11.12
CA GLU A 49 -5.98 7.03 -10.63
C GLU A 49 -6.19 7.22 -9.11
N THR A 50 -7.40 6.95 -8.64
CA THR A 50 -7.77 7.04 -7.22
C THR A 50 -6.93 6.05 -6.39
N TRP A 51 -6.72 4.83 -6.89
CA TRP A 51 -5.83 3.86 -6.25
C TRP A 51 -4.37 4.30 -6.21
N ILE A 52 -3.86 4.88 -7.30
CA ILE A 52 -2.49 5.40 -7.38
C ILE A 52 -2.29 6.53 -6.36
N GLN A 53 -3.27 7.43 -6.19
CA GLN A 53 -3.22 8.50 -5.20
C GLN A 53 -3.15 7.95 -3.77
N LEU A 54 -3.96 6.95 -3.42
CA LEU A 54 -3.91 6.28 -2.12
C LEU A 54 -2.56 5.59 -1.88
N TYR A 55 -2.04 4.90 -2.90
CA TYR A 55 -0.73 4.27 -2.85
C TYR A 55 0.38 5.29 -2.56
N ASN A 56 0.42 6.41 -3.29
CA ASN A 56 1.44 7.45 -3.11
C ASN A 56 1.38 8.03 -1.69
N ARG A 57 0.16 8.31 -1.19
CA ARG A 57 -0.03 8.77 0.19
C ARG A 57 0.48 7.76 1.21
N ALA A 58 0.18 6.48 1.02
CA ALA A 58 0.65 5.42 1.90
C ALA A 58 2.18 5.30 1.87
N LYS A 59 2.80 5.39 0.69
CA LYS A 59 4.25 5.37 0.53
C LYS A 59 4.91 6.52 1.26
N GLU A 60 4.38 7.74 1.12
CA GLU A 60 4.87 8.93 1.82
C GLU A 60 4.75 8.81 3.35
N ASP A 61 3.59 8.40 3.87
CA ASP A 61 3.37 8.22 5.33
C ASP A 61 4.35 7.20 5.92
N LEU A 62 4.58 6.09 5.21
CA LEU A 62 5.53 5.06 5.63
C LEU A 62 6.96 5.58 5.60
N ALA A 63 7.36 6.26 4.53
CA ALA A 63 8.71 6.81 4.40
C ALA A 63 9.03 7.84 5.50
N GLN A 64 8.06 8.70 5.84
CA GLN A 64 8.20 9.67 6.95
C GLN A 64 8.44 9.00 8.31
N LYS A 65 7.91 7.79 8.49
CA LYS A 65 8.09 6.98 9.71
C LYS A 65 9.27 6.01 9.63
N GLY A 66 10.13 6.11 8.61
CA GLY A 66 11.26 5.19 8.41
C GLY A 66 10.87 3.79 7.92
N GLY A 67 9.65 3.63 7.40
CA GLY A 67 9.14 2.42 6.78
C GLY A 67 9.32 2.40 5.26
N SER A 68 8.83 1.33 4.61
CA SER A 68 8.87 1.16 3.16
C SER A 68 7.65 0.38 2.65
N LEU A 69 7.27 0.65 1.40
CA LEU A 69 6.21 -0.04 0.67
C LEU A 69 6.77 -0.51 -0.67
N ILE A 70 6.78 -1.83 -0.91
CA ILE A 70 7.36 -2.43 -2.12
C ILE A 70 6.33 -3.37 -2.77
N GLY A 71 6.17 -3.24 -4.08
CA GLY A 71 5.40 -4.19 -4.89
C GLY A 71 6.29 -5.30 -5.42
N TYR A 72 5.76 -6.51 -5.51
CA TYR A 72 6.45 -7.68 -6.05
C TYR A 72 5.58 -8.36 -7.10
N GLU A 73 6.20 -8.79 -8.19
CA GLU A 73 5.55 -9.46 -9.31
C GLU A 73 6.33 -10.71 -9.70
N LEU A 74 5.62 -11.79 -10.01
CA LEU A 74 6.24 -13.01 -10.55
C LEU A 74 6.08 -13.02 -12.07
N VAL A 75 7.17 -12.88 -12.80
CA VAL A 75 7.22 -12.91 -14.27
C VAL A 75 8.19 -14.01 -14.69
N ASP A 76 7.75 -14.98 -15.48
CA ASP A 76 8.58 -16.12 -15.94
C ASP A 76 9.33 -16.83 -14.79
N ASN A 77 8.65 -17.02 -13.65
CA ASN A 77 9.21 -17.57 -12.40
C ASN A 77 10.32 -16.74 -11.74
N ILE A 78 10.48 -15.47 -12.14
CA ILE A 78 11.40 -14.51 -11.55
C ILE A 78 10.60 -13.51 -10.72
N LEU A 79 10.99 -13.34 -9.45
CA LEU A 79 10.38 -12.36 -8.56
C LEU A 79 11.04 -10.99 -8.79
N LEU A 80 10.28 -10.06 -9.37
CA LEU A 80 10.68 -8.69 -9.61
C LEU A 80 10.15 -7.77 -8.49
N SER A 81 10.96 -6.82 -8.05
CA SER A 81 10.58 -5.80 -7.07
C SER A 81 10.36 -4.45 -7.74
N HIS A 82 9.31 -3.75 -7.32
CA HIS A 82 8.91 -2.47 -7.86
C HIS A 82 8.74 -1.46 -6.72
N ASP A 83 9.48 -0.36 -6.76
CA ASP A 83 9.39 0.73 -5.78
C ASP A 83 8.30 1.75 -6.15
N GLY A 84 7.66 1.65 -7.31
CA GLY A 84 6.68 2.63 -7.77
C GLY A 84 5.61 2.00 -8.65
N ILE A 85 4.44 2.62 -8.68
CA ILE A 85 3.40 2.34 -9.68
C ILE A 85 3.57 3.35 -10.82
N GLY A 86 3.48 2.88 -12.05
CA GLY A 86 3.42 3.73 -13.24
C GLY A 86 2.05 4.38 -13.43
N SER A 87 1.58 4.47 -14.68
CA SER A 87 0.28 5.07 -15.02
C SER A 87 -0.92 4.15 -14.80
N HIS A 88 -0.71 2.86 -14.56
CA HIS A 88 -1.77 1.87 -14.41
C HIS A 88 -1.61 1.08 -13.11
N TRP A 89 -2.74 0.74 -12.48
CA TRP A 89 -2.74 -0.09 -11.29
C TRP A 89 -2.31 -1.53 -11.63
N PRO A 90 -1.32 -2.11 -10.93
CA PRO A 90 -0.86 -3.45 -11.23
C PRO A 90 -1.84 -4.51 -10.71
N MET A 91 -2.22 -5.46 -11.56
CA MET A 91 -3.21 -6.49 -11.22
C MET A 91 -2.64 -7.62 -10.35
N ASN A 92 -1.40 -8.05 -10.60
CA ASN A 92 -0.85 -9.29 -10.06
C ASN A 92 0.28 -9.06 -9.04
N TRP A 93 0.30 -7.89 -8.41
CA TRP A 93 1.34 -7.59 -7.43
C TRP A 93 0.98 -8.06 -6.03
N MET A 94 2.01 -8.53 -5.33
CA MET A 94 2.03 -8.68 -3.89
C MET A 94 2.70 -7.45 -3.27
N TRP A 95 2.19 -6.98 -2.14
CA TRP A 95 2.66 -5.79 -1.47
C TRP A 95 3.31 -6.14 -0.14
N VAL A 96 4.51 -5.64 0.07
CA VAL A 96 5.23 -5.78 1.34
C VAL A 96 5.34 -4.41 1.98
N ILE A 97 4.83 -4.30 3.20
CA ILE A 97 4.89 -3.09 4.02
C ILE A 97 5.81 -3.35 5.18
N ARG A 98 6.84 -2.53 5.32
CA ARG A 98 7.74 -2.52 6.49
C ARG A 98 7.45 -1.24 7.24
N PHE A 99 7.05 -1.35 8.50
CA PHE A 99 6.86 -0.19 9.35
C PHE A 99 8.21 0.20 9.95
N GLY A 100 8.50 1.50 10.05
CA GLY A 100 9.71 1.92 10.76
C GLY A 100 9.59 1.74 12.26
N HIS A 101 10.66 2.08 12.97
CA HIS A 101 10.69 2.09 14.42
C HIS A 101 10.26 3.50 14.88
N ASP A 102 9.05 3.61 15.43
CA ASP A 102 8.62 4.80 16.17
C ASP A 102 9.52 5.04 17.40
#